data_AF-A0A3D0RE33-F1
#
_entry.id   AF-A0A3D0RE33-F1
#
_cell.length_a   1.000
_cell.length_b   1.000
_cell.length_c   1.000
_cell.angle_alpha   90.00
_cell.angle_beta   90.00
_cell.angle_gamma   90.00
#
_symmetry.space_group_name_H-M   'P 1'
#
loop_
_entity.id
_entity.type
_entity.pdbx_description
1 polymer ?
#
loop_
_entity_poly.entity_id
_entity_poly.type
_entity_poly.pdbx_seq_one_letter_code
_entity_poly.pdbx_strand_id
1 'polypeptide(L)'
;MSERTGEGTTHTDFGMKLVYWLTVLMVIVGLINMTPGIPGYDDLAQSILGMQGATFRKFPFEWFYPLFFALMMLIVALKHSIWRSWADRSPWMRRFGLFMDVALVFMACAISMTYLVEIEAICLIDQFSGDRARLIQESLQAERELADLLGMEPPTTVDDPKCVNNTGGWIVLLVGLAIMVFLSYNIKVWGLPLVLVAILIAAYTIGTVLVWYFHGPED
;
A
#
# COMPACT_ATOMS: atom_id res chain seq x y z
N MET A 1 36.80 -19.48 -35.62
CA MET A 1 35.63 -18.61 -35.85
C MET A 1 35.49 -17.78 -34.58
N SER A 2 35.73 -16.48 -34.71
CA SER A 2 36.26 -15.59 -33.66
C SER A 2 35.36 -15.46 -32.43
N GLU A 3 35.87 -15.85 -31.27
CA GLU A 3 35.49 -15.25 -29.99
C GLU A 3 35.68 -13.73 -30.11
N ARG A 4 34.61 -12.97 -29.88
CA ARG A 4 34.71 -11.54 -29.64
C ARG A 4 34.70 -11.34 -28.13
N THR A 5 35.89 -11.20 -27.57
CA THR A 5 36.13 -10.48 -26.34
C THR A 5 35.69 -9.02 -26.52
N GLY A 6 34.44 -8.75 -26.18
CA GLY A 6 33.97 -7.40 -25.96
C GLY A 6 34.20 -7.05 -24.50
N GLU A 7 35.29 -6.34 -24.21
CA GLU A 7 35.42 -5.54 -22.99
C GLU A 7 34.28 -4.52 -22.97
N GLY A 8 33.17 -4.90 -22.33
CA GLY A 8 32.09 -3.99 -22.02
C GLY A 8 32.47 -3.18 -20.80
N THR A 9 32.98 -1.97 -21.05
CA THR A 9 33.15 -0.91 -20.05
C THR A 9 31.97 -0.91 -19.07
N THR A 10 32.20 -1.34 -17.83
CA THR A 10 31.17 -1.39 -16.79
C THR A 10 30.87 0.05 -16.36
N HIS A 11 30.00 0.72 -17.12
CA HIS A 11 29.40 1.96 -16.67
C HIS A 11 28.64 1.61 -15.39
N THR A 12 29.21 2.03 -14.25
CA THR A 12 28.60 1.80 -12.95
C THR A 12 27.34 2.63 -12.92
N ASP A 13 26.22 1.98 -13.21
CA ASP A 13 24.92 2.62 -13.26
C ASP A 13 24.55 3.07 -11.85
N PHE A 14 24.71 4.36 -11.59
CA PHE A 14 24.40 4.98 -10.31
C PHE A 14 22.97 4.68 -9.88
N GLY A 15 22.04 4.59 -10.84
CA GLY A 15 20.65 4.22 -10.59
C GLY A 15 20.53 2.80 -10.02
N MET A 16 21.29 1.83 -10.55
CA MET A 16 21.26 0.46 -10.04
C MET A 16 21.89 0.34 -8.64
N LYS A 17 22.92 1.13 -8.33
CA LYS A 17 23.49 1.21 -6.97
C LYS A 17 22.50 1.81 -5.99
N LEU A 18 21.79 2.87 -6.38
CA LEU A 18 20.75 3.50 -5.57
C LEU A 18 19.60 2.52 -5.28
N VAL A 19 19.12 1.82 -6.31
CA VAL A 19 18.08 0.79 -6.17
C VAL A 19 18.52 -0.33 -5.24
N TYR A 20 19.78 -0.79 -5.35
CA TYR A 20 20.31 -1.80 -4.44
C TYR A 20 20.24 -1.34 -2.97
N TRP A 21 20.71 -0.12 -2.67
CA TRP A 21 20.65 0.42 -1.31
C TRP A 21 19.22 0.64 -0.82
N LEU A 22 18.32 1.11 -1.68
CA LEU A 22 16.89 1.24 -1.37
C LEU A 22 16.28 -0.12 -1.00
N THR A 23 16.56 -1.17 -1.77
CA THR A 23 16.08 -2.52 -1.48
C THR A 23 16.64 -3.05 -0.16
N VAL A 24 17.93 -2.88 0.11
CA VAL A 24 18.55 -3.31 1.37
C VAL A 24 17.92 -2.58 2.56
N LEU A 25 17.75 -1.27 2.46
CA LEU A 25 17.10 -0.47 3.49
C LEU A 25 15.66 -0.94 3.74
N MET A 26 14.88 -1.15 2.67
CA MET A 26 13.51 -1.66 2.76
C MET A 26 13.46 -3.02 3.46
N VAL A 27 14.36 -3.95 3.12
CA VAL A 27 14.41 -5.27 3.79
C VAL A 27 14.74 -5.12 5.27
N ILE A 28 15.74 -4.30 5.63
CA ILE A 28 16.12 -4.08 7.03
C ILE A 28 14.96 -3.49 7.84
N VAL A 29 14.29 -2.45 7.32
CA VAL A 29 13.15 -1.82 7.98
C VAL A 29 11.99 -2.82 8.14
N GLY A 30 11.73 -3.64 7.11
CA GLY A 30 10.71 -4.70 7.19
C GLY A 30 11.04 -5.76 8.25
N LEU A 31 12.30 -6.18 8.35
CA LEU A 31 12.75 -7.13 9.36
C LEU A 31 12.62 -6.56 10.77
N ILE A 32 13.01 -5.29 10.97
CA ILE A 32 12.85 -4.56 12.23
C ILE A 32 11.38 -4.53 12.65
N ASN A 33 10.47 -4.19 11.73
CA ASN A 33 9.03 -4.17 12.00
C ASN A 33 8.48 -5.54 12.45
N MET A 34 9.00 -6.61 11.85
CA MET A 34 8.60 -8.01 12.11
C MET A 34 9.41 -8.68 13.23
N THR A 35 10.29 -7.96 13.94
CA THR A 35 11.06 -8.57 15.04
C THR A 35 10.13 -9.08 16.14
N PRO A 36 10.28 -10.35 16.57
CA PRO A 36 9.47 -10.89 17.66
C PRO A 36 9.80 -10.23 19.00
N GLY A 37 8.95 -10.51 20.00
CA GLY A 37 9.09 -10.06 21.39
C GLY A 37 10.34 -10.61 22.12
N ILE A 38 11.53 -10.08 21.82
CA ILE A 38 12.75 -10.44 22.55
C ILE A 38 12.78 -9.70 23.89
N PRO A 39 12.95 -10.40 25.04
CA PRO A 39 13.08 -9.77 26.35
C PRO A 39 14.24 -8.77 26.40
N GLY A 40 14.03 -7.58 26.97
CA GLY A 40 15.03 -6.51 27.09
C GLY A 40 15.23 -5.66 25.83
N TYR A 41 14.66 -6.03 24.68
CA TYR A 41 14.75 -5.24 23.44
C TYR A 41 13.90 -3.96 23.51
N ASP A 42 12.71 -4.05 24.09
CA ASP A 42 11.84 -2.89 24.28
C ASP A 42 12.41 -1.96 25.36
N ASP A 43 13.06 -2.51 26.39
CA ASP A 43 13.76 -1.72 27.42
C ASP A 43 14.98 -0.98 26.82
N LEU A 44 15.69 -1.61 25.90
CA LEU A 44 16.77 -0.97 25.13
C LEU A 44 16.23 0.14 24.24
N ALA A 45 15.07 -0.05 23.59
CA ALA A 45 14.41 1.00 22.82
C ALA A 45 14.00 2.20 23.69
N GLN A 46 13.41 1.93 24.85
CA GLN A 46 13.01 2.97 25.80
C GLN A 46 14.20 3.73 26.37
N SER A 47 15.32 3.05 26.68
CA SER A 47 16.52 3.71 27.20
C SER A 47 17.24 4.57 26.16
N ILE A 48 17.20 4.19 24.88
CA ILE A 48 17.78 4.98 23.78
C ILE A 48 16.90 6.17 23.41
N LEU A 49 15.58 5.96 23.31
CA LEU A 49 14.63 6.97 22.84
C LEU A 49 14.11 7.88 23.95
N GLY A 50 14.29 7.52 25.23
CA GLY A 50 13.85 8.31 26.37
C GLY A 50 12.33 8.43 26.53
N MET A 51 11.56 7.60 25.82
CA MET A 51 10.09 7.62 25.80
C MET A 51 9.54 6.30 26.35
N GLN A 52 8.62 6.38 27.31
CA GLN A 52 7.95 5.20 27.87
C GLN A 52 7.08 4.52 26.80
N GLY A 53 7.22 3.21 26.64
CA GLY A 53 6.49 2.44 25.62
C GLY A 53 7.06 2.55 24.20
N ALA A 54 8.20 3.22 24.00
CA ALA A 54 8.87 3.21 22.70
C ALA A 54 9.37 1.81 22.36
N THR A 55 9.01 1.32 21.18
CA THR A 55 9.49 0.04 20.67
C THR A 55 10.03 0.24 19.26
N PHE A 56 11.09 -0.49 18.91
CA PHE A 56 11.61 -0.50 17.54
C PHE A 56 10.81 -1.41 16.60
N ARG A 57 9.77 -2.10 17.09
CA ARG A 57 8.94 -3.03 16.33
C ARG A 57 7.51 -2.49 16.22
N LYS A 58 6.65 -3.14 15.42
CA LYS A 58 5.22 -2.76 15.30
C LYS A 58 5.03 -1.28 14.95
N PHE A 59 5.60 -0.87 13.82
CA PHE A 59 5.30 0.44 13.26
C PHE A 59 3.78 0.56 13.04
N PRO A 60 3.22 1.78 13.17
CA PRO A 60 1.80 2.03 12.94
C PRO A 60 1.44 1.58 11.53
N PHE A 61 0.64 0.51 11.43
CA PHE A 61 0.37 -0.18 10.17
C PHE A 61 -0.37 0.72 9.19
N GLU A 62 -1.17 1.65 9.72
CA GLU A 62 -1.98 2.60 8.97
C GLU A 62 -1.11 3.52 8.11
N TRP A 63 0.07 3.90 8.59
CA TRP A 63 1.01 4.74 7.84
C TRP A 63 2.10 3.93 7.16
N PHE A 64 2.62 2.93 7.86
CA PHE A 64 3.77 2.17 7.42
C PHE A 64 3.45 1.37 6.16
N TYR A 65 2.37 0.57 6.13
CA TYR A 65 2.06 -0.31 5.01
C TYR A 65 1.75 0.40 3.68
N PRO A 66 0.89 1.43 3.60
CA PRO A 66 0.65 2.12 2.33
C PRO A 66 1.93 2.78 1.79
N LEU A 67 2.76 3.36 2.65
CA LEU A 67 4.04 3.94 2.21
C LEU A 67 5.02 2.87 1.74
N PHE A 68 5.11 1.76 2.46
CA PHE A 68 5.99 0.64 2.09
C PHE A 68 5.57 -0.01 0.77
N PHE A 69 4.27 -0.12 0.53
CA PHE A 69 3.73 -0.62 -0.73
C PHE A 69 4.13 0.27 -1.91
N ALA A 70 3.97 1.59 -1.80
CA ALA A 70 4.38 2.54 -2.82
C ALA A 70 5.90 2.51 -3.06
N LEU A 71 6.70 2.43 -1.99
CA LEU A 71 8.16 2.29 -2.08
C LEU A 71 8.57 0.99 -2.78
N MET A 72 7.95 -0.13 -2.43
CA MET A 72 8.20 -1.43 -3.07
C MET A 72 7.90 -1.36 -4.57
N MET A 73 6.78 -0.74 -4.95
CA MET A 73 6.41 -0.60 -6.37
C MET A 73 7.35 0.33 -7.13
N LEU A 74 7.83 1.40 -6.49
CA LEU A 74 8.89 2.24 -7.04
C LEU A 74 10.17 1.43 -7.29
N ILE A 75 10.62 0.62 -6.33
CA ILE A 75 11.79 -0.25 -6.48
C ILE A 75 11.59 -1.24 -7.63
N VAL A 76 10.42 -1.87 -7.73
CA VAL A 76 10.09 -2.79 -8.82
C VAL A 76 10.12 -2.09 -10.17
N ALA A 77 9.55 -0.89 -10.29
CA ALA A 77 9.57 -0.08 -11.50
C ALA A 77 11.01 0.27 -11.92
N LEU A 78 11.86 0.67 -10.98
CA LEU A 78 13.25 1.02 -11.24
C LEU A 78 14.10 -0.21 -11.61
N LYS A 79 13.92 -1.33 -10.91
CA LYS A 79 14.69 -2.56 -11.11
C LYS A 79 14.30 -3.30 -12.39
N HIS A 80 13.00 -3.39 -12.68
CA HIS A 80 12.44 -4.14 -13.80
C HIS A 80 11.87 -3.22 -14.88
N SER A 81 12.35 -1.97 -14.99
CA SER A 81 11.87 -0.96 -15.95
C SER A 81 11.73 -1.52 -17.37
N ILE A 82 10.52 -1.41 -17.93
CA ILE A 82 10.18 -1.77 -19.31
C ILE A 82 10.91 -0.85 -20.28
N TRP A 83 10.96 0.45 -19.98
CA TRP A 83 11.66 1.43 -20.79
C TRP A 83 13.12 1.04 -21.06
N ARG A 84 13.86 0.65 -20.02
CA ARG A 84 15.26 0.23 -20.15
C ARG A 84 15.41 -1.09 -20.91
N SER A 85 14.52 -2.05 -20.65
CA SER A 85 14.60 -3.37 -21.31
C SER A 85 14.31 -3.33 -22.80
N TRP A 86 13.56 -2.34 -23.27
CA TRP A 86 13.17 -2.18 -24.66
C TRP A 86 14.00 -1.11 -25.37
N ALA A 87 15.26 -0.93 -24.95
CA ALA A 87 16.19 0.01 -25.58
C ALA A 87 16.37 -0.26 -27.09
N ASP A 88 16.36 -1.55 -27.49
CA ASP A 88 16.58 -1.99 -28.87
C ASP A 88 15.28 -2.09 -29.70
N ARG A 89 14.13 -1.76 -29.12
CA ARG A 89 12.82 -1.81 -29.80
C ARG A 89 12.46 -0.44 -30.41
N SER A 90 11.36 -0.41 -31.16
CA SER A 90 10.87 0.82 -31.78
C SER A 90 10.63 1.93 -30.74
N PRO A 91 10.81 3.22 -31.10
CA PRO A 91 10.65 4.33 -30.15
C PRO A 91 9.24 4.40 -29.55
N TRP A 92 8.22 3.94 -30.29
CA TRP A 92 6.85 3.82 -29.80
C TRP A 92 6.71 2.78 -28.69
N MET A 93 7.26 1.58 -28.90
CA MET A 93 7.28 0.53 -27.86
C MET A 93 8.03 1.01 -26.63
N ARG A 94 9.15 1.71 -26.81
CA ARG A 94 9.90 2.28 -25.70
C ARG A 94 9.01 3.21 -24.87
N ARG A 95 8.35 4.20 -25.48
CA ARG A 95 7.40 5.12 -24.80
C ARG A 95 6.28 4.39 -24.07
N PHE A 96 5.71 3.35 -24.67
CA PHE A 96 4.73 2.51 -23.98
C PHE A 96 5.31 1.85 -22.72
N GLY A 97 6.56 1.39 -22.78
CA GLY A 97 7.28 0.88 -21.61
C GLY A 97 7.41 1.89 -20.47
N LEU A 98 7.77 3.15 -20.77
CA LEU A 98 7.83 4.20 -19.75
C LEU A 98 6.45 4.54 -19.19
N PHE A 99 5.42 4.56 -20.05
CA PHE A 99 4.05 4.76 -19.60
C PHE A 99 3.65 3.69 -18.58
N MET A 100 3.95 2.40 -18.85
CA MET A 100 3.67 1.31 -17.93
C MET A 100 4.48 1.40 -16.62
N ASP A 101 5.76 1.77 -16.69
CA ASP A 101 6.60 1.99 -15.50
C ASP A 101 6.02 3.12 -14.61
N VAL A 102 5.61 4.24 -15.22
CA VAL A 102 4.98 5.37 -14.51
C VAL A 102 3.60 5.01 -13.98
N ALA A 103 2.79 4.32 -14.78
CA ALA A 103 1.45 3.89 -14.38
C ALA A 103 1.49 2.97 -13.15
N LEU A 104 2.46 2.06 -13.07
CA LEU A 104 2.63 1.19 -11.90
C LEU A 104 2.87 2.00 -10.62
N VAL A 105 3.82 2.93 -10.65
CA VAL A 105 4.16 3.76 -9.49
C VAL A 105 3.00 4.70 -9.14
N PHE A 106 2.38 5.33 -10.15
CA PHE A 106 1.24 6.21 -9.95
C PHE A 106 0.06 5.48 -9.31
N MET A 107 -0.32 4.31 -9.84
CA MET A 107 -1.40 3.51 -9.26
C MET A 107 -1.07 3.00 -7.86
N ALA A 108 0.19 2.67 -7.57
CA ALA A 108 0.60 2.32 -6.23
C ALA A 108 0.41 3.49 -5.24
N CYS A 109 0.86 4.69 -5.61
CA CYS A 109 0.65 5.89 -4.81
C CYS A 109 -0.84 6.23 -4.66
N ALA A 110 -1.64 6.07 -5.71
CA ALA A 110 -3.08 6.31 -5.67
C ALA A 110 -3.77 5.35 -4.69
N ILE A 111 -3.48 4.05 -4.77
CA ILE A 111 -4.02 3.04 -3.83
C ILE A 111 -3.58 3.33 -2.39
N SER A 112 -2.31 3.66 -2.18
CA SER A 112 -1.79 4.04 -0.86
C SER A 112 -2.49 5.26 -0.29
N MET A 113 -2.76 6.27 -1.12
CA MET A 113 -3.51 7.45 -0.71
C MET A 113 -4.97 7.11 -0.40
N THR A 114 -5.64 6.36 -1.27
CA THR A 114 -7.01 5.91 -1.04
C THR A 114 -7.12 5.13 0.27
N TYR A 115 -6.17 4.25 0.58
CA TYR A 115 -6.14 3.55 1.87
C TYR A 115 -6.14 4.52 3.07
N LEU A 116 -5.34 5.59 3.03
CA LEU A 116 -5.31 6.59 4.11
C LEU A 116 -6.59 7.43 4.22
N VAL A 117 -7.29 7.61 3.09
CA VAL A 117 -8.57 8.33 3.03
C VAL A 117 -9.72 7.47 3.56
N GLU A 118 -9.69 6.16 3.29
CA GLU A 118 -10.79 5.24 3.58
C GLU A 118 -10.69 4.54 4.95
N ILE A 119 -9.49 4.42 5.51
CA ILE A 119 -9.32 3.69 6.76
C ILE A 119 -9.92 4.48 7.93
N GLU A 120 -10.85 3.87 8.66
CA GLU A 120 -11.59 4.48 9.79
C GLU A 120 -10.64 5.02 10.89
N ALA A 121 -9.50 4.36 11.09
CA ALA A 121 -8.47 4.80 12.04
C ALA A 121 -7.82 6.16 11.67
N ILE A 122 -7.83 6.54 10.40
CA ILE A 122 -7.26 7.81 9.91
C ILE A 122 -8.35 8.73 9.36
N CYS A 123 -9.03 8.35 8.29
CA CYS A 123 -9.91 9.22 7.50
C CYS A 123 -9.21 10.55 7.14
N LEU A 124 -8.16 10.50 6.31
CA LEU A 124 -7.25 11.63 6.08
C LEU A 124 -7.96 12.96 5.74
N ILE A 125 -9.00 12.91 4.89
CA ILE A 125 -9.75 14.11 4.48
C ILE A 125 -10.55 14.70 5.65
N ASP A 126 -11.13 13.85 6.49
CA ASP A 126 -11.91 14.28 7.66
C ASP A 126 -11.02 14.88 8.75
N GLN A 127 -9.78 14.40 8.89
CA GLN A 127 -8.80 15.03 9.78
C GLN A 127 -8.44 16.44 9.31
N PHE A 128 -8.23 16.63 8.01
CA PHE A 128 -7.93 17.95 7.45
C PHE A 128 -9.12 18.91 7.52
N SER A 129 -10.34 18.40 7.39
CA SER A 129 -11.57 19.21 7.42
C SER A 129 -12.04 19.51 8.85
N GLY A 130 -11.54 18.77 9.85
CA GLY A 130 -11.97 18.88 11.25
C GLY A 130 -13.24 18.10 11.58
N ASP A 131 -13.85 17.43 10.60
CA ASP A 131 -15.08 16.64 10.75
C ASP A 131 -14.89 15.48 11.72
N ARG A 132 -13.71 14.86 11.75
CA ARG A 132 -13.44 13.74 12.65
C ARG A 132 -13.60 14.13 14.13
N ALA A 133 -13.12 15.31 14.52
CA ALA A 133 -13.24 15.77 15.90
C ALA A 133 -14.71 16.05 16.28
N ARG A 134 -15.50 16.59 15.35
CA ARG A 134 -16.94 16.81 15.53
C ARG A 134 -17.69 15.49 15.70
N LEU A 135 -17.44 14.51 14.82
CA LEU A 135 -18.11 13.21 14.86
C LEU A 135 -17.78 12.42 16.13
N ILE A 136 -16.52 12.46 16.60
CA ILE A 136 -16.11 11.85 17.88
C ILE A 136 -16.85 12.48 19.06
N GLN A 137 -17.07 13.80 19.03
CA GLN A 137 -17.81 14.49 20.09
C GLN A 137 -19.29 14.12 20.08
N GLU A 138 -19.90 14.05 18.90
CA GLU A 138 -21.31 13.63 18.73
C GLU A 138 -21.52 12.18 19.20
N SER A 139 -20.63 11.25 18.84
CA SER A 139 -20.71 9.86 19.31
C SER A 139 -20.46 9.73 20.82
N LEU A 140 -19.50 10.47 21.38
CA LEU A 140 -19.24 10.49 22.83
C LEU A 140 -20.45 11.00 23.60
N GLN A 141 -21.15 12.01 23.08
CA GLN A 141 -22.37 12.52 23.70
C GLN A 141 -23.49 11.48 23.65
N ALA A 142 -23.73 10.87 22.50
CA ALA A 142 -24.75 9.83 22.34
C ALA A 142 -24.50 8.62 23.26
N GLU A 143 -23.24 8.17 23.38
CA GLU A 143 -22.90 7.07 24.28
C GLU A 143 -23.04 7.43 25.75
N ARG A 144 -22.76 8.68 26.15
CA ARG A 144 -22.99 9.14 27.53
C ARG A 144 -24.48 9.19 27.87
N GLU A 145 -25.31 9.67 26.95
CA GLU A 145 -26.77 9.66 27.12
C GLU A 145 -27.31 8.23 27.22
N LEU A 146 -26.80 7.32 26.39
CA LEU A 146 -27.14 5.90 26.46
C LEU A 146 -26.69 5.26 27.78
N ALA A 147 -25.49 5.60 28.25
CA ALA A 147 -24.97 5.11 29.53
C ALA A 147 -25.82 5.59 30.71
N ASP A 148 -26.27 6.85 30.72
CA ASP A 148 -27.15 7.39 31.75
C ASP A 148 -28.52 6.67 31.78
N LEU A 149 -29.10 6.40 30.60
CA LEU A 149 -30.35 5.64 30.48
C LEU A 149 -30.22 4.18 30.95
N LEU A 150 -29.06 3.57 30.75
CA LEU A 150 -28.77 2.18 31.13
C LEU A 150 -28.15 2.04 32.54
N GLY A 151 -27.87 3.15 33.22
CA GLY A 151 -27.20 3.17 34.53
C GLY A 151 -25.75 2.67 34.50
N MET A 152 -25.07 2.80 33.35
CA MET A 152 -23.67 2.43 33.17
C MET A 152 -22.76 3.63 33.43
N GLU A 153 -21.49 3.36 33.71
CA GLU A 153 -20.49 4.43 33.82
C GLU A 153 -20.27 5.12 32.47
N PRO A 154 -20.03 6.45 32.44
CA PRO A 154 -19.87 7.18 31.19
C PRO A 154 -18.57 6.77 30.48
N PRO A 155 -18.63 6.46 29.17
CA PRO A 155 -17.44 6.12 28.41
C PRO A 155 -16.50 7.31 28.27
N THR A 156 -15.20 7.02 28.31
CA THR A 156 -14.12 8.01 28.16
C THR A 156 -13.57 8.06 26.74
N THR A 157 -13.92 7.07 25.92
CA THR A 157 -13.50 6.89 24.53
C THR A 157 -14.65 6.28 23.73
N VAL A 158 -14.66 6.53 22.43
CA VAL A 158 -15.59 5.95 21.45
C VAL A 158 -14.79 5.21 20.39
N ASP A 159 -15.47 4.29 19.70
CA ASP A 159 -14.94 3.70 18.47
C ASP A 159 -14.79 4.77 17.38
N ASP A 160 -13.86 4.51 16.45
CA ASP A 160 -13.59 5.42 15.33
C ASP A 160 -14.84 5.57 14.45
N PRO A 161 -15.34 6.82 14.23
CA PRO A 161 -16.49 7.03 13.37
C PRO A 161 -16.13 6.73 11.90
N LYS A 162 -17.13 6.32 11.12
CA LYS A 162 -16.99 6.11 9.68
C LYS A 162 -16.53 7.40 8.98
N CYS A 163 -15.64 7.25 8.00
CA CYS A 163 -15.19 8.38 7.19
C CYS A 163 -16.36 8.98 6.38
N VAL A 164 -16.59 10.29 6.52
CA VAL A 164 -17.67 11.01 5.84
C VAL A 164 -17.24 11.54 4.47
N ASN A 165 -16.03 12.09 4.36
CA ASN A 165 -15.46 12.50 3.07
C ASN A 165 -14.54 11.42 2.53
N ASN A 166 -15.15 10.38 1.98
CA ASN A 166 -14.47 9.25 1.36
C ASN A 166 -14.58 9.27 -0.18
N THR A 167 -13.88 8.36 -0.84
CA THR A 167 -13.84 8.17 -2.30
C THR A 167 -15.15 7.55 -2.81
N GLY A 168 -15.93 6.92 -1.94
CA GLY A 168 -17.23 6.33 -2.24
C GLY A 168 -17.16 5.30 -3.37
N GLY A 169 -18.15 5.30 -4.27
CA GLY A 169 -18.23 4.34 -5.39
C GLY A 169 -17.05 4.37 -6.37
N TRP A 170 -16.26 5.46 -6.41
CA TRP A 170 -15.07 5.55 -7.26
C TRP A 170 -13.97 4.57 -6.85
N ILE A 171 -14.00 4.06 -5.62
CA ILE A 171 -13.04 3.06 -5.14
C ILE A 171 -13.03 1.82 -6.04
N VAL A 172 -14.19 1.40 -6.55
CA VAL A 172 -14.33 0.22 -7.42
C VAL A 172 -13.58 0.45 -8.73
N LEU A 173 -13.75 1.63 -9.33
CA LEU A 173 -13.04 1.98 -10.55
C LEU A 173 -11.53 2.07 -10.32
N LEU A 174 -11.12 2.72 -9.22
CA LEU A 174 -9.71 2.92 -8.88
C LEU A 174 -9.01 1.58 -8.65
N VAL A 175 -9.61 0.68 -7.86
CA VAL A 175 -9.07 -0.66 -7.58
C VAL A 175 -9.08 -1.50 -8.85
N GLY A 176 -10.13 -1.45 -9.67
CA GLY A 176 -10.20 -2.15 -10.95
C GLY A 176 -9.08 -1.73 -11.90
N LEU A 177 -8.86 -0.42 -12.07
CA LEU A 177 -7.76 0.12 -12.87
C LEU A 177 -6.40 -0.27 -12.30
N ALA A 178 -6.25 -0.25 -10.97
CA ALA A 178 -5.02 -0.66 -10.31
C ALA A 178 -4.70 -2.13 -10.64
N ILE A 179 -5.65 -3.04 -10.45
CA ILE A 179 -5.50 -4.46 -10.75
C ILE A 179 -5.06 -4.66 -12.20
N MET A 180 -5.69 -3.97 -13.16
CA MET A 180 -5.34 -4.06 -14.57
C MET A 180 -3.88 -3.64 -14.83
N VAL A 181 -3.43 -2.52 -14.26
CA VAL A 181 -2.04 -2.04 -14.39
C VAL A 181 -1.07 -3.01 -13.71
N PHE A 182 -1.35 -3.43 -12.47
CA PHE A 182 -0.51 -4.35 -11.72
C PHE A 182 -0.35 -5.68 -12.45
N LEU A 183 -1.44 -6.33 -12.86
CA LEU A 183 -1.36 -7.62 -13.55
C LEU A 183 -0.62 -7.51 -14.88
N SER A 184 -0.90 -6.45 -15.65
CA SER A 184 -0.20 -6.19 -16.92
C SER A 184 1.31 -6.04 -16.72
N TYR A 185 1.74 -5.30 -15.69
CA TYR A 185 3.15 -5.13 -15.37
C TYR A 185 3.80 -6.43 -14.87
N ASN A 186 3.07 -7.20 -14.05
CA ASN A 186 3.54 -8.47 -13.51
C ASN A 186 3.81 -9.53 -14.59
N ILE A 187 3.25 -9.40 -15.80
CA ILE A 187 3.57 -10.30 -16.93
C ILE A 187 5.08 -10.27 -17.21
N LYS A 188 5.70 -9.09 -17.10
CA LYS A 188 7.15 -8.95 -17.27
C LYS A 188 7.93 -9.45 -16.06
N VAL A 189 7.47 -9.16 -14.85
CA VAL A 189 8.24 -9.42 -13.63
C VAL A 189 8.20 -10.90 -13.24
N TRP A 190 7.03 -11.53 -13.32
CA TRP A 190 6.78 -12.90 -12.86
C TRP A 190 6.47 -13.88 -13.99
N GLY A 191 6.23 -13.38 -15.20
CA GLY A 191 5.90 -14.19 -16.38
C GLY A 191 4.40 -14.39 -16.56
N LEU A 192 4.04 -14.72 -17.81
CA LEU A 192 2.64 -14.90 -18.23
C LEU A 192 1.91 -16.05 -17.50
N PRO A 193 2.51 -17.22 -17.20
CA PRO A 193 1.80 -18.30 -16.53
C PRO A 193 1.28 -17.93 -15.14
N LEU A 194 2.08 -17.22 -14.35
CA LEU A 194 1.70 -16.82 -12.99
C LEU A 194 0.59 -15.77 -13.03
N VAL A 195 0.67 -14.81 -13.96
CA VAL A 195 -0.36 -13.79 -14.13
C VAL A 195 -1.68 -14.38 -14.61
N LEU A 196 -1.68 -15.38 -15.50
CA LEU A 196 -2.91 -16.04 -15.92
C LEU A 196 -3.65 -16.67 -14.74
N VAL A 197 -2.94 -17.32 -13.83
CA VAL A 197 -3.54 -17.89 -12.61
C VAL A 197 -4.14 -16.78 -11.75
N ALA A 198 -3.43 -15.66 -11.57
CA ALA A 198 -3.95 -14.51 -10.83
C ALA A 198 -5.20 -13.89 -11.48
N ILE A 199 -5.24 -13.78 -12.81
CA ILE A 199 -6.42 -13.31 -13.56
C ILE A 199 -7.61 -14.24 -13.35
N LEU A 200 -7.39 -15.56 -13.40
CA LEU A 200 -8.46 -16.54 -13.20
C LEU A 200 -9.07 -16.42 -11.80
N ILE A 201 -8.23 -16.31 -10.76
CA ILE A 201 -8.68 -16.13 -9.38
C ILE A 201 -9.42 -14.80 -9.22
N ALA A 202 -8.86 -13.70 -9.74
CA ALA A 202 -9.48 -12.38 -9.68
C ALA A 202 -10.85 -12.36 -10.40
N ALA A 203 -10.95 -12.96 -11.58
CA ALA A 203 -12.20 -13.08 -12.32
C ALA A 203 -13.23 -13.92 -11.58
N TYR A 204 -12.81 -15.01 -10.94
CA TYR A 204 -13.67 -15.82 -10.08
C TYR A 204 -14.21 -15.00 -8.89
N THR A 205 -13.35 -14.27 -8.18
CA THR A 205 -13.76 -13.42 -7.05
C THR A 205 -14.74 -12.34 -7.49
N ILE A 206 -14.46 -11.62 -8.58
CA ILE A 206 -15.37 -10.62 -9.13
C ILE A 206 -16.71 -11.27 -9.51
N GLY A 207 -16.68 -12.42 -10.17
CA GLY A 207 -17.89 -13.18 -10.51
C GLY A 207 -18.73 -13.53 -9.29
N THR A 208 -18.11 -14.01 -8.20
CA THR A 208 -18.84 -14.32 -6.96
C THR A 208 -19.46 -13.10 -6.30
N VAL A 209 -18.78 -11.95 -6.33
CA VAL A 209 -19.32 -10.68 -5.82
C VAL A 209 -20.50 -10.21 -6.68
N LEU A 210 -20.41 -10.34 -8.01
CA LEU A 210 -21.51 -9.97 -8.90
C LEU A 210 -22.74 -10.85 -8.72
N VAL A 211 -22.55 -12.15 -8.46
CA VAL A 211 -23.68 -13.04 -8.11
C VAL A 211 -24.39 -12.53 -6.86
N TRP A 212 -23.65 -12.18 -5.81
CA TRP A 212 -24.22 -11.56 -4.61
C TRP A 212 -24.86 -10.20 -4.88
N TYR A 213 -24.28 -9.39 -5.77
CA TYR A 213 -24.84 -8.09 -6.11
C TYR A 213 -26.20 -8.19 -6.82
N PHE A 214 -26.39 -9.18 -7.68
CA PHE A 214 -27.64 -9.35 -8.46
C PHE A 214 -28.63 -10.36 -7.86
N HIS A 215 -28.17 -11.31 -7.05
CA HIS A 215 -28.98 -12.39 -6.48
C HIS A 215 -28.82 -12.51 -4.95
N GLY A 216 -28.23 -11.51 -4.31
CA GLY A 216 -28.17 -11.43 -2.86
C GLY A 216 -29.57 -11.35 -2.25
N PRO A 217 -29.73 -11.70 -0.97
CA PRO A 217 -31.00 -11.54 -0.29
C PRO A 217 -31.45 -10.07 -0.32
N GLU A 218 -32.70 -9.85 -0.71
CA GLU A 218 -33.39 -8.57 -0.48
C GLU A 218 -33.77 -8.54 1.01
N ASP A 219 -32.84 -8.10 1.86
CA ASP A 219 -33.11 -7.71 3.25
C ASP A 219 -33.21 -6.17 3.35
#